data_AF-A0A845M6N8-F1
#
_entry.id   AF-A0A845M6N8-F1
#
_cell.length_a   1.000
_cell.length_b   1.000
_cell.length_c   1.000
_cell.angle_alpha   90.00
_cell.angle_beta   90.00
_cell.angle_gamma   90.00
#
_symmetry.space_group_name_H-M   'P 1'
#
loop_
_entity.id
_entity.type
_entity.pdbx_description
1 polymer ?
#
loop_
_entity_poly.entity_id
_entity_poly.type
_entity_poly.pdbx_seq_one_letter_code
_entity_poly.pdbx_strand_id
1 'polypeptide(L)'
;MPNEMSAHDPGRFGLRRFADVLPKRDPLLGEDPGSFEVFREGMMASLLPMTPHEWVSAENVVSIEWELLQQRRMRDAGIRSQIRGSIVDAVTAKRRADYKRDMQTALQRHLVRGGKREEWLEPYEFDQHEAKSFGTDLAKRAVSTDAEVQAKAQKEITKLGMEPMELMAEAYRSAQRSVTHHQQEIIELERRRRDAKRDYDQLQRSRPIDGKVIDG
;
A
#
# COMPACT_ATOMS: atom_id res chain seq x y z
N MET A 1 -51.46 -29.94 -5.22
CA MET A 1 -50.03 -29.92 -4.85
C MET A 1 -49.39 -28.69 -5.47
N PRO A 2 -49.27 -27.55 -4.77
CA PRO A 2 -48.46 -26.45 -5.28
C PRO A 2 -47.00 -26.76 -4.92
N ASN A 3 -46.19 -26.96 -5.95
CA ASN A 3 -44.75 -27.12 -5.85
C ASN A 3 -44.16 -25.77 -5.43
N GLU A 4 -43.89 -25.59 -4.14
CA GLU A 4 -43.08 -24.47 -3.62
C GLU A 4 -41.63 -24.63 -4.10
N MET A 5 -41.43 -24.44 -5.40
CA MET A 5 -40.11 -24.14 -5.91
C MET A 5 -39.75 -22.75 -5.37
N SER A 6 -39.01 -22.74 -4.26
CA SER A 6 -38.49 -21.55 -3.57
C SER A 6 -38.17 -20.45 -4.58
N ALA A 7 -38.84 -19.30 -4.43
CA ALA A 7 -38.62 -18.11 -5.27
C ALA A 7 -37.16 -17.62 -5.22
N HIS A 8 -36.35 -18.19 -4.33
CA HIS A 8 -34.95 -17.87 -4.09
C HIS A 8 -33.99 -18.98 -4.56
N ASP A 9 -34.41 -19.87 -5.48
CA ASP A 9 -33.49 -20.83 -6.10
C ASP A 9 -32.70 -20.19 -7.27
N PRO A 10 -31.37 -19.96 -7.13
CA PRO A 10 -30.52 -19.42 -8.19
C PRO A 10 -30.42 -20.36 -9.41
N GLY A 11 -30.67 -21.67 -9.22
CA GLY A 11 -30.62 -22.67 -10.29
C GLY A 11 -31.62 -22.38 -11.41
N ARG A 12 -32.72 -21.68 -11.12
CA ARG A 12 -33.71 -21.21 -12.11
C ARG A 12 -33.12 -20.27 -13.15
N PHE A 13 -32.04 -19.57 -12.82
CA PHE A 13 -31.33 -18.65 -13.71
C PHE A 13 -30.04 -19.26 -14.27
N GLY A 14 -29.81 -20.56 -14.07
CA GLY A 14 -28.55 -21.22 -14.43
C GLY A 14 -27.36 -20.80 -13.56
N LEU A 15 -27.62 -20.20 -12.40
CA LEU A 15 -26.60 -19.72 -11.47
C LEU A 15 -26.42 -20.71 -10.32
N ARG A 16 -25.20 -20.84 -9.79
CA ARG A 16 -24.97 -21.64 -8.57
C ARG A 16 -25.35 -20.85 -7.32
N ARG A 17 -25.22 -19.52 -7.40
CA ARG A 17 -25.67 -18.53 -6.41
C ARG A 17 -25.97 -17.22 -7.13
N PHE A 18 -26.83 -16.37 -6.56
CA PHE A 18 -27.17 -15.09 -7.18
C PHE A 18 -25.96 -14.16 -7.39
N ALA A 19 -24.93 -14.28 -6.56
CA ALA A 19 -23.67 -13.56 -6.74
C ALA A 19 -22.92 -13.91 -8.05
N ASP A 20 -23.23 -15.03 -8.71
CA ASP A 20 -22.62 -15.40 -9.99
C ASP A 20 -23.08 -14.50 -11.15
N VAL A 21 -24.10 -13.65 -10.94
CA VAL A 21 -24.46 -12.58 -11.88
C VAL A 21 -23.37 -11.51 -11.96
N LEU A 22 -22.55 -11.37 -10.92
CA LEU A 22 -21.47 -10.42 -10.88
C LEU A 22 -20.28 -10.95 -11.67
N PRO A 23 -19.55 -10.09 -12.39
CA PRO A 23 -18.34 -10.50 -13.09
C PRO A 23 -17.36 -11.12 -12.11
N LYS A 24 -16.78 -12.26 -12.50
CA LYS A 24 -15.69 -12.85 -11.73
C LYS A 24 -14.51 -11.90 -11.74
N ARG A 25 -13.90 -11.74 -10.57
CA ARG A 25 -12.74 -10.90 -10.38
C ARG A 25 -11.48 -11.75 -10.57
N ASP A 26 -10.68 -11.42 -11.55
CA ASP A 26 -9.36 -12.03 -11.72
C ASP A 26 -8.37 -11.43 -10.71
N PRO A 27 -7.45 -12.24 -10.14
CA PRO A 27 -6.40 -11.73 -9.26
C PRO A 27 -5.53 -10.67 -9.94
N LEU A 28 -5.15 -9.64 -9.19
CA LEU A 28 -4.26 -8.58 -9.69
C LEU A 28 -2.82 -8.84 -9.23
N LEU A 29 -1.86 -8.34 -10.02
CA LEU A 29 -0.44 -8.40 -9.65
C LEU A 29 -0.20 -7.66 -8.32
N GLY A 30 0.51 -8.32 -7.40
CA GLY A 30 0.82 -7.77 -6.07
C GLY A 30 -0.19 -8.13 -4.97
N GLU A 31 -1.24 -8.87 -5.32
CA GLU A 31 -2.11 -9.51 -4.33
C GLU A 31 -1.56 -10.86 -3.89
N ASP A 32 -1.84 -11.19 -2.62
CA ASP A 32 -1.57 -12.52 -2.11
C ASP A 32 -2.62 -13.49 -2.69
N PRO A 33 -2.22 -14.58 -3.39
CA PRO A 33 -3.18 -15.50 -3.99
C PRO A 33 -4.19 -16.04 -2.95
N GLY A 34 -5.49 -15.96 -3.28
CA GLY A 34 -6.58 -16.42 -2.40
C GLY A 34 -6.97 -15.46 -1.27
N SER A 35 -6.26 -14.34 -1.09
CA SER A 35 -6.57 -13.39 -0.01
C SER A 35 -7.92 -12.69 -0.19
N PHE A 36 -8.32 -12.42 -1.43
CA PHE A 36 -9.63 -11.85 -1.72
C PHE A 36 -10.76 -12.80 -1.31
N GLU A 37 -10.63 -14.09 -1.61
CA GLU A 37 -11.63 -15.11 -1.32
C GLU A 37 -11.83 -15.26 0.19
N VAL A 38 -10.74 -15.34 0.95
CA VAL A 38 -10.79 -15.38 2.42
C VAL A 38 -11.41 -14.11 2.99
N PHE A 39 -11.02 -12.94 2.48
CA PHE A 39 -11.59 -11.65 2.89
C PHE A 39 -13.10 -11.60 2.61
N ARG A 40 -13.50 -12.00 1.40
CA ARG A 40 -14.90 -12.06 0.97
C ARG A 40 -15.69 -13.00 1.85
N GLU A 41 -15.20 -14.21 2.11
CA GLU A 41 -15.90 -15.18 2.98
C GLU A 41 -16.14 -14.63 4.39
N GLY A 42 -15.12 -14.02 5.01
CA GLY A 42 -15.26 -13.39 6.33
C GLY A 42 -16.25 -12.23 6.35
N MET A 43 -16.22 -11.38 5.32
CA MET A 43 -17.18 -10.27 5.20
C MET A 43 -18.60 -10.76 4.96
N MET A 44 -18.79 -11.75 4.09
CA MET A 44 -20.12 -12.33 3.82
C MET A 44 -20.69 -13.01 5.07
N ALA A 45 -19.85 -13.69 5.85
CA ALA A 45 -20.24 -14.26 7.15
C ALA A 45 -20.64 -13.18 8.17
N SER A 46 -20.05 -11.98 8.09
CA SER A 46 -20.40 -10.86 8.97
C SER A 46 -21.66 -10.12 8.52
N LEU A 47 -21.86 -10.00 7.20
CA LEU A 47 -23.02 -9.32 6.63
C LEU A 47 -24.29 -10.17 6.77
N LEU A 48 -24.17 -11.51 6.73
CA LEU A 48 -25.29 -12.46 6.84
C LEU A 48 -26.44 -12.17 5.84
N PRO A 49 -26.16 -12.07 4.53
CA PRO A 49 -27.22 -11.91 3.54
C PRO A 49 -28.09 -13.17 3.48
N MET A 50 -29.41 -12.97 3.52
CA MET A 50 -30.42 -14.05 3.50
C MET A 50 -31.22 -14.06 2.20
N THR A 51 -31.39 -12.91 1.54
CA THR A 51 -32.14 -12.83 0.27
C THR A 51 -31.20 -12.68 -0.93
N PRO A 52 -31.61 -13.09 -2.14
CA PRO A 52 -30.85 -12.90 -3.37
C PRO A 52 -30.35 -11.46 -3.57
N HIS A 53 -31.20 -10.49 -3.26
CA HIS A 53 -30.86 -9.07 -3.38
C HIS A 53 -29.83 -8.64 -2.34
N GLU A 54 -30.00 -9.06 -1.08
CA GLU A 54 -29.01 -8.84 -0.03
C GLU A 54 -27.65 -9.45 -0.40
N TRP A 55 -27.62 -10.63 -1.03
CA TRP A 55 -26.37 -11.24 -1.51
C TRP A 55 -25.65 -10.35 -2.52
N VAL A 56 -26.35 -9.83 -3.53
CA VAL A 56 -25.75 -8.93 -4.54
C VAL A 56 -25.28 -7.62 -3.90
N SER A 57 -26.08 -7.02 -3.02
CA SER A 57 -25.69 -5.78 -2.31
C SER A 57 -24.50 -6.01 -1.38
N ALA A 58 -24.44 -7.15 -0.68
CA ALA A 58 -23.31 -7.51 0.18
C ALA A 58 -22.02 -7.67 -0.63
N GLU A 59 -22.07 -8.35 -1.78
CA GLU A 59 -20.90 -8.49 -2.68
C GLU A 59 -20.38 -7.15 -3.18
N ASN A 60 -21.26 -6.17 -3.43
CA ASN A 60 -20.84 -4.81 -3.78
C ASN A 60 -20.10 -4.13 -2.62
N VAL A 61 -20.59 -4.27 -1.39
CA VAL A 61 -19.88 -3.78 -0.19
C VAL A 61 -18.51 -4.46 -0.06
N VAL A 62 -18.44 -5.79 -0.23
CA VAL A 62 -17.17 -6.53 -0.18
C VAL A 62 -16.18 -6.03 -1.23
N SER A 63 -16.65 -5.82 -2.47
CA SER A 63 -15.80 -5.37 -3.58
C SER A 63 -15.20 -3.99 -3.29
N ILE A 64 -16.01 -3.03 -2.80
CA ILE A 64 -15.54 -1.69 -2.45
C ILE A 64 -14.54 -1.74 -1.28
N GLU A 65 -14.81 -2.55 -0.25
CA GLU A 65 -13.90 -2.69 0.90
C GLU A 65 -12.56 -3.31 0.48
N TRP A 66 -12.58 -4.27 -0.45
CA TRP A 66 -11.35 -4.83 -1.01
C TRP A 66 -10.56 -3.79 -1.80
N GLU A 67 -11.21 -3.03 -2.68
CA GLU A 67 -10.57 -1.94 -3.42
C GLU A 67 -10.00 -0.88 -2.47
N LEU A 68 -10.69 -0.53 -1.39
CA LEU A 68 -10.19 0.38 -0.36
C LEU A 68 -8.89 -0.12 0.27
N LEU A 69 -8.81 -1.41 0.62
CA LEU A 69 -7.59 -2.02 1.15
C LEU A 69 -6.45 -1.92 0.13
N GLN A 70 -6.73 -2.22 -1.13
CA GLN A 70 -5.74 -2.17 -2.21
C GLN A 70 -5.23 -0.75 -2.46
N GLN A 71 -6.12 0.25 -2.52
CA GLN A 71 -5.74 1.66 -2.68
C GLN A 71 -4.86 2.14 -1.53
N ARG A 72 -5.16 1.74 -0.28
CA ARG A 72 -4.33 2.06 0.89
C ARG A 72 -2.94 1.41 0.78
N ARG A 73 -2.87 0.13 0.41
CA ARG A 73 -1.59 -0.57 0.18
C ARG A 73 -0.75 0.11 -0.90
N MET A 74 -1.37 0.48 -2.03
CA MET A 74 -0.68 1.16 -3.15
C MET A 74 -0.19 2.55 -2.76
N ARG A 75 -1.00 3.34 -2.05
CA ARG A 75 -0.61 4.64 -1.50
C ARG A 75 0.60 4.50 -0.57
N ASP A 76 0.53 3.58 0.38
CA ASP A 76 1.60 3.38 1.37
C ASP A 76 2.89 2.87 0.71
N ALA A 77 2.79 2.02 -0.33
CA ALA A 77 3.92 1.61 -1.14
C ALA A 77 4.57 2.80 -1.88
N GLY A 78 3.75 3.71 -2.42
CA GLY A 78 4.22 4.97 -3.02
C GLY A 78 5.01 5.83 -2.04
N ILE A 79 4.44 6.08 -0.85
CA ILE A 79 5.09 6.84 0.23
C ILE A 79 6.43 6.20 0.62
N ARG A 80 6.45 4.87 0.85
CA ARG A 80 7.70 4.16 1.18
C ARG A 80 8.74 4.25 0.06
N SER A 81 8.32 4.18 -1.20
CA SER A 81 9.24 4.31 -2.33
C SER A 81 9.85 5.70 -2.40
N GLN A 82 9.09 6.75 -2.10
CA GLN A 82 9.60 8.11 -2.03
C GLN A 82 10.63 8.27 -0.91
N ILE A 83 10.30 7.83 0.31
CA ILE A 83 11.21 7.87 1.47
C ILE A 83 12.52 7.14 1.14
N ARG A 84 12.44 5.94 0.54
CA ARG A 84 13.61 5.19 0.07
C ARG A 84 14.44 5.99 -0.91
N GLY A 85 13.82 6.65 -1.90
CA GLY A 85 14.51 7.50 -2.86
C GLY A 85 15.30 8.62 -2.18
N SER A 86 14.65 9.35 -1.28
CA SER A 86 15.30 10.43 -0.52
C SER A 86 16.49 9.94 0.31
N ILE A 87 16.39 8.77 0.96
CA ILE A 87 17.51 8.17 1.72
C ILE A 87 18.67 7.82 0.79
N VAL A 88 18.38 7.19 -0.35
CA VAL A 88 19.39 6.82 -1.36
C VAL A 88 20.11 8.05 -1.89
N ASP A 89 19.37 9.11 -2.21
CA ASP A 89 19.93 10.37 -2.71
C ASP A 89 20.80 11.05 -1.66
N ALA A 90 20.35 11.10 -0.40
CA ALA A 90 21.12 11.69 0.70
C ALA A 90 22.43 10.91 0.98
N VAL A 91 22.39 9.58 0.99
CA VAL A 91 23.59 8.75 1.14
C VAL A 91 24.55 8.97 -0.02
N THR A 92 24.03 9.00 -1.25
CA THR A 92 24.84 9.24 -2.46
C THR A 92 25.48 10.62 -2.43
N ALA A 93 24.73 11.65 -2.02
CA ALA A 93 25.23 13.02 -1.88
C ALA A 93 26.33 13.11 -0.81
N LYS A 94 26.12 12.50 0.37
CA LYS A 94 27.12 12.48 1.45
C LYS A 94 28.41 11.80 1.00
N ARG A 95 28.32 10.61 0.39
CA ARG A 95 29.48 9.88 -0.11
C ARG A 95 30.22 10.64 -1.22
N ARG A 96 29.49 11.29 -2.12
CA ARG A 96 30.09 12.14 -3.16
C ARG A 96 30.82 13.34 -2.54
N ALA A 97 30.28 13.93 -1.48
CA ALA A 97 30.92 15.03 -0.77
C ALA A 97 32.18 14.55 -0.01
N ASP A 98 32.14 13.36 0.59
CA ASP A 98 33.30 12.73 1.24
C ASP A 98 34.40 12.45 0.23
N TYR A 99 34.07 11.80 -0.89
CA TYR A 99 34.99 11.56 -2.00
C TYR A 99 35.67 12.85 -2.51
N LYS A 100 34.91 13.92 -2.74
CA LYS A 100 35.47 15.20 -3.18
C LYS A 100 36.45 15.78 -2.16
N ARG A 101 36.15 15.66 -0.86
CA ARG A 101 37.05 16.11 0.22
C ARG A 101 38.33 15.27 0.27
N ASP A 102 38.22 13.97 0.07
CA ASP A 102 39.36 13.06 0.02
C ASP A 102 40.24 13.36 -1.19
N MET A 103 39.66 13.56 -2.38
CA MET A 103 40.37 13.95 -3.60
C MET A 103 41.10 15.29 -3.44
N GLN A 104 40.43 16.29 -2.86
CA GLN A 104 41.04 17.57 -2.58
C GLN A 104 42.23 17.44 -1.61
N THR A 105 42.09 16.61 -0.57
CA THR A 105 43.16 16.35 0.40
C THR A 105 44.33 15.60 -0.27
N ALA A 106 44.05 14.62 -1.11
CA ALA A 106 45.05 13.86 -1.85
C ALA A 106 45.83 14.74 -2.83
N LEU A 107 45.13 15.59 -3.59
CA LEU A 107 45.75 16.57 -4.47
C LEU A 107 46.64 17.53 -3.68
N GLN A 108 46.18 18.05 -2.54
CA GLN A 108 46.99 18.95 -1.72
C GLN A 108 48.28 18.28 -1.23
N ARG A 109 48.21 17.00 -0.84
CA ARG A 109 49.41 16.22 -0.45
C ARG A 109 50.38 16.01 -1.61
N HIS A 110 49.87 15.78 -2.81
CA HIS A 110 50.69 15.67 -4.04
C HIS A 110 51.43 16.97 -4.34
N LEU A 111 50.72 18.11 -4.28
CA LEU A 111 51.31 19.43 -4.51
C LEU A 111 52.40 19.77 -3.49
N VAL A 112 52.17 19.47 -2.19
CA VAL A 112 53.16 19.70 -1.12
C VAL A 112 54.43 18.88 -1.31
N ARG A 113 54.35 17.71 -1.96
CA ARG A 113 55.52 16.86 -2.29
C ARG A 113 56.26 17.33 -3.56
N GLY A 114 55.88 18.46 -4.14
CA GLY A 114 56.47 19.01 -5.35
C GLY A 114 55.88 18.44 -6.65
N GLY A 115 54.84 17.60 -6.56
CA GLY A 115 54.11 17.15 -7.74
C GLY A 115 53.31 18.29 -8.36
N LYS A 116 53.18 18.30 -9.69
CA LYS A 116 52.37 19.30 -10.40
C LYS A 116 50.91 18.85 -10.52
N ARG A 117 50.00 19.82 -10.69
CA ARG A 117 48.57 19.53 -10.81
C ARG A 117 48.24 18.77 -12.08
N GLU A 118 48.93 19.08 -13.17
CA GLU A 118 48.76 18.47 -14.49
C GLU A 118 49.20 16.99 -14.50
N GLU A 119 50.09 16.62 -13.57
CA GLU A 119 50.61 15.27 -13.39
C GLU A 119 49.78 14.47 -12.37
N TRP A 120 48.73 15.07 -11.79
CA TRP A 120 47.91 14.41 -10.79
C TRP A 120 46.89 13.47 -11.45
N LEU A 121 46.92 12.23 -11.00
CA LEU A 121 45.93 11.21 -11.33
C LEU A 121 45.12 10.88 -10.07
N GLU A 122 43.81 10.80 -10.22
CA GLU A 122 42.92 10.40 -9.13
C GLU A 122 43.30 8.98 -8.64
N PRO A 123 43.51 8.79 -7.32
CA PRO A 123 43.88 7.47 -6.79
C PRO A 123 42.78 6.41 -6.97
N TYR A 124 41.51 6.84 -7.06
CA TYR A 124 40.35 6.00 -7.32
C TYR A 124 39.17 6.86 -7.81
N GLU A 125 38.23 6.23 -8.49
CA GLU A 125 37.00 6.86 -8.97
C GLU A 125 35.86 6.73 -7.95
N PHE A 126 34.89 7.65 -8.01
CA PHE A 126 33.69 7.54 -7.19
C PHE A 126 32.76 6.42 -7.67
N ASP A 127 32.59 5.38 -6.84
CA ASP A 127 31.63 4.32 -7.11
C ASP A 127 30.19 4.75 -6.77
N GLN A 128 29.44 5.13 -7.80
CA GLN A 128 28.04 5.50 -7.66
C GLN A 128 27.13 4.30 -7.39
N HIS A 129 27.46 3.12 -7.89
CA HIS A 129 26.65 1.92 -7.68
C HIS A 129 26.72 1.46 -6.23
N GLU A 130 27.94 1.43 -5.67
CA GLU A 130 28.17 1.13 -4.27
C GLU A 130 27.44 2.13 -3.36
N ALA A 131 27.54 3.44 -3.65
CA ALA A 131 26.83 4.46 -2.88
C ALA A 131 25.30 4.26 -2.86
N LYS A 132 24.71 3.92 -4.03
CA LYS A 132 23.27 3.60 -4.13
C LYS A 132 22.91 2.31 -3.40
N SER A 133 23.77 1.28 -3.43
CA SER A 133 23.59 0.04 -2.70
C SER A 133 23.54 0.30 -1.18
N PHE A 134 24.48 1.09 -0.65
CA PHE A 134 24.47 1.50 0.75
C PHE A 134 23.20 2.28 1.14
N GLY A 135 22.75 3.19 0.28
CA GLY A 135 21.49 3.91 0.50
C GLY A 135 20.28 2.98 0.53
N THR A 136 20.26 1.98 -0.36
CA THR A 136 19.18 0.99 -0.45
C THR A 136 19.14 0.10 0.78
N ASP A 137 20.31 -0.34 1.26
CA ASP A 137 20.43 -1.10 2.51
C ASP A 137 19.94 -0.30 3.72
N LEU A 138 20.37 0.97 3.85
CA LEU A 138 19.92 1.84 4.93
C LEU A 138 18.40 2.02 4.91
N ALA A 139 17.81 2.27 3.74
CA ALA A 139 16.36 2.40 3.60
C ALA A 139 15.62 1.10 3.98
N LYS A 140 16.18 -0.07 3.63
CA LYS A 140 15.62 -1.38 4.01
C LYS A 140 15.64 -1.57 5.52
N ARG A 141 16.75 -1.26 6.19
CA ARG A 141 16.87 -1.37 7.66
C ARG A 141 15.94 -0.41 8.38
N ALA A 142 15.69 0.78 7.82
CA ALA A 142 14.79 1.79 8.42
C ALA A 142 13.32 1.35 8.51
N VAL A 143 12.89 0.38 7.70
CA VAL A 143 11.53 -0.20 7.72
C VAL A 143 11.52 -1.65 8.25
N SER A 144 12.59 -2.07 8.90
CA SER A 144 12.66 -3.40 9.53
C SER A 144 11.61 -3.56 10.62
N THR A 145 11.05 -4.76 10.75
CA THR A 145 10.21 -5.15 11.88
C THR A 145 11.00 -5.36 13.17
N ASP A 146 12.33 -5.52 13.06
CA ASP A 146 13.24 -5.55 14.20
C ASP A 146 13.49 -4.11 14.69
N ALA A 147 13.05 -3.83 15.92
CA ALA A 147 13.12 -2.51 16.53
C ALA A 147 14.57 -2.01 16.74
N GLU A 148 15.53 -2.90 17.03
CA GLU A 148 16.92 -2.49 17.19
C GLU A 148 17.56 -2.12 15.85
N VAL A 149 17.29 -2.92 14.82
CA VAL A 149 17.76 -2.65 13.45
C VAL A 149 17.19 -1.32 12.96
N GLN A 150 15.89 -1.10 13.17
CA GLN A 150 15.22 0.14 12.81
C GLN A 150 15.80 1.35 13.56
N ALA A 151 15.98 1.25 14.89
CA ALA A 151 16.50 2.36 15.68
C ALA A 151 17.94 2.74 15.29
N LYS A 152 18.78 1.76 14.94
CA LYS A 152 20.14 2.01 14.41
C LYS A 152 20.09 2.74 13.07
N ALA A 153 19.22 2.31 12.16
CA ALA A 153 19.04 2.94 10.86
C ALA A 153 18.51 4.39 10.99
N GLN A 154 17.56 4.65 11.89
CA GLN A 154 17.07 6.01 12.13
C GLN A 154 18.19 6.94 12.63
N LYS A 155 19.06 6.46 13.53
CA LYS A 155 20.24 7.24 13.97
C LYS A 155 21.20 7.53 12.82
N GLU A 156 21.40 6.59 11.89
CA GLU A 156 22.21 6.82 10.68
C GLU A 156 21.56 7.88 9.77
N ILE A 157 20.24 7.83 9.57
CA ILE A 157 19.47 8.84 8.81
C ILE A 157 19.64 10.23 9.44
N THR A 158 19.54 10.34 10.77
CA THR A 158 19.80 11.61 11.48
C THR A 158 21.22 12.11 11.29
N LYS A 159 22.23 11.23 11.29
CA LYS A 159 23.62 11.61 11.02
C LYS A 159 23.85 12.11 9.59
N LEU A 160 22.97 11.77 8.65
CA LEU A 160 22.97 12.33 7.30
C LEU A 160 22.32 13.72 7.23
N GLY A 161 21.83 14.26 8.34
CA GLY A 161 21.15 15.54 8.40
C GLY A 161 19.66 15.47 8.04
N MET A 162 19.08 14.27 8.02
CA MET A 162 17.64 14.07 7.78
C MET A 162 16.93 13.75 9.09
N GLU A 163 15.84 14.46 9.38
CA GLU A 163 14.96 14.11 10.50
C GLU A 163 13.89 13.10 10.02
N PRO A 164 13.75 11.91 10.63
CA PRO A 164 12.83 10.87 10.14
C PRO A 164 11.35 11.27 10.08
N MET A 165 10.85 12.03 11.04
CA MET A 165 9.47 12.53 11.07
C MET A 165 9.22 13.57 9.96
N GLU A 166 10.17 14.47 9.71
CA GLU A 166 10.13 15.44 8.60
C GLU A 166 10.17 14.73 7.25
N LEU A 167 11.04 13.71 7.12
CA LEU A 167 11.12 12.89 5.91
C LEU A 167 9.79 12.19 5.64
N MET A 168 9.16 11.65 6.68
CA MET A 168 7.82 11.07 6.57
C MET A 168 6.77 12.12 6.20
N ALA A 169 6.74 13.26 6.91
CA ALA A 169 5.79 14.34 6.65
C ALA A 169 5.90 14.88 5.22
N GLU A 170 7.12 15.01 4.70
CA GLU A 170 7.35 15.41 3.31
C GLU A 170 6.85 14.37 2.32
N ALA A 171 7.04 13.08 2.60
CA ALA A 171 6.49 12.02 1.76
C ALA A 171 4.95 12.00 1.75
N TYR A 172 4.29 12.36 2.86
CA TYR A 172 2.83 12.50 2.91
C TYR A 172 2.32 13.78 2.22
N ARG A 173 3.08 14.87 2.25
CA ARG A 173 2.71 16.15 1.60
C ARG A 173 3.04 16.20 0.13
N SER A 174 3.93 15.33 -0.35
CA SER A 174 4.40 15.40 -1.73
C SER A 174 3.23 15.24 -2.71
N ALA A 175 3.26 16.02 -3.79
CA ALA A 175 2.31 15.91 -4.88
C ALA A 175 2.65 14.74 -5.83
N GLN A 176 3.25 13.66 -5.32
CA GLN A 176 3.56 12.50 -6.16
C GLN A 176 2.24 11.96 -6.71
N ARG A 177 2.10 12.04 -8.05
CA ARG A 177 0.84 11.79 -8.75
C ARG A 177 0.15 10.47 -8.33
N SER A 178 0.93 9.41 -8.13
CA SER A 178 0.40 8.11 -7.69
C SER A 178 -0.18 8.17 -6.27
N VAL A 179 0.53 8.77 -5.31
CA VAL A 179 0.08 8.91 -3.91
C VAL A 179 -1.19 9.76 -3.84
N THR A 180 -1.19 10.91 -4.54
CA THR A 180 -2.36 11.79 -4.59
C THR A 180 -3.55 11.13 -5.25
N HIS A 181 -3.35 10.40 -6.35
CA HIS A 181 -4.41 9.66 -7.03
C HIS A 181 -5.05 8.63 -6.11
N HIS A 182 -4.26 7.76 -5.48
CA HIS A 182 -4.78 6.77 -4.53
C HIS A 182 -5.49 7.43 -3.34
N GLN A 183 -5.00 8.56 -2.85
CA GLN A 183 -5.66 9.30 -1.76
C GLN A 183 -7.05 9.83 -2.16
N GLN A 184 -7.19 10.32 -3.40
CA GLN A 184 -8.49 10.76 -3.94
C GLN A 184 -9.44 9.58 -4.13
N GLU A 185 -8.96 8.48 -4.71
CA GLU A 185 -9.75 7.26 -4.87
C GLU A 185 -10.21 6.68 -3.54
N ILE A 186 -9.38 6.73 -2.49
CA ILE A 186 -9.78 6.31 -1.14
C ILE A 186 -10.98 7.12 -0.64
N ILE A 187 -10.98 8.45 -0.82
CA ILE A 187 -12.08 9.32 -0.36
C ILE A 187 -13.39 8.97 -1.09
N GLU A 188 -13.32 8.79 -2.41
CA GLU A 188 -14.49 8.43 -3.22
C GLU A 188 -15.01 7.02 -2.89
N LEU A 189 -14.11 6.06 -2.73
CA LEU A 189 -14.48 4.70 -2.31
C LEU A 189 -15.06 4.68 -0.90
N GLU A 190 -14.56 5.48 0.04
CA GLU A 190 -15.15 5.59 1.39
C GLU A 190 -16.56 6.14 1.35
N ARG A 191 -16.85 7.09 0.45
CA ARG A 191 -18.20 7.58 0.21
C ARG A 191 -19.09 6.48 -0.36
N ARG A 192 -18.66 5.85 -1.45
CA ARG A 192 -19.40 4.74 -2.10
C ARG A 192 -19.66 3.59 -1.14
N ARG A 193 -18.69 3.26 -0.28
CA ARG A 193 -18.80 2.24 0.78
C ARG A 193 -19.90 2.58 1.78
N ARG A 194 -19.96 3.84 2.25
CA ARG A 194 -21.01 4.29 3.18
C ARG A 194 -22.41 4.21 2.54
N ASP A 195 -22.53 4.59 1.28
CA ASP A 195 -23.80 4.54 0.57
C ASP A 195 -24.22 3.07 0.30
N ALA A 196 -23.34 2.23 -0.23
CA ALA A 196 -23.61 0.80 -0.43
C ALA A 196 -23.96 0.06 0.87
N LYS A 197 -23.26 0.38 1.97
CA LYS A 197 -23.57 -0.19 3.29
C LYS A 197 -24.92 0.30 3.82
N ARG A 198 -25.28 1.56 3.58
CA ARG A 198 -26.59 2.11 3.96
C ARG A 198 -27.71 1.39 3.21
N ASP A 199 -27.54 1.16 1.91
CA ASP A 199 -28.52 0.44 1.10
C ASP A 199 -28.67 -1.01 1.57
N TYR A 200 -27.54 -1.68 1.85
CA TYR A 200 -27.56 -3.01 2.46
C TYR A 200 -28.31 -3.04 3.80
N ASP A 201 -28.04 -2.08 4.68
CA ASP A 201 -28.69 -2.01 5.99
C ASP A 201 -30.19 -1.72 5.91
N GLN A 202 -30.64 -1.00 4.88
CA GLN A 202 -32.06 -0.82 4.61
C GLN A 202 -32.72 -2.16 4.22
N LEU A 203 -32.06 -2.97 3.39
CA LEU A 203 -32.57 -4.30 3.05
C LEU A 203 -32.69 -5.19 4.29
N GLN A 204 -31.65 -5.20 5.12
CA GLN A 204 -31.65 -5.92 6.40
C GLN A 204 -32.81 -5.50 7.31
N ARG A 205 -33.09 -4.20 7.40
CA ARG A 205 -34.19 -3.67 8.22
C ARG A 205 -35.57 -3.98 7.66
N SER A 206 -35.67 -4.16 6.34
CA SER A 206 -36.92 -4.50 5.65
C SER A 206 -37.28 -5.99 5.71
N ARG A 207 -36.48 -6.81 6.39
CA ARG A 207 -36.76 -8.22 6.57
C ARG A 207 -38.14 -8.43 7.21
N PRO A 208 -38.96 -9.34 6.68
CA PRO A 208 -40.19 -9.73 7.34
C PRO A 208 -39.88 -10.19 8.77
N ILE A 209 -40.56 -9.61 9.76
CA ILE A 209 -40.58 -10.15 11.11
C ILE A 209 -41.60 -11.28 11.07
N ASP A 210 -41.17 -12.53 11.27
CA ASP A 210 -42.07 -13.66 11.44
C ASP A 210 -42.91 -13.46 12.71
N GLY A 211 -44.04 -12.77 12.57
CA GLY A 211 -45.04 -12.65 13.62
C GLY A 211 -45.74 -13.99 13.77
N LYS A 212 -45.44 -14.74 14.83
CA LYS A 212 -46.33 -15.83 15.26
C LYS A 212 -47.68 -15.21 15.61
N VAL A 213 -48.69 -15.48 14.77
CA VAL A 213 -50.08 -15.31 15.16
C VAL A 213 -50.33 -16.31 16.30
N ILE A 214 -50.48 -15.79 17.51
CA ILE A 214 -50.98 -16.58 18.63
C ILE A 214 -52.49 -16.52 18.48
N ASP A 215 -53.10 -17.54 17.89
CA ASP A 215 -54.55 -17.70 17.90
C ASP A 215 -54.99 -17.85 19.37
N GLY A 216 -55.82 -16.93 19.85
CA GLY A 216 -56.43 -16.92 21.17
C GLY A 216 -57.89 -16.51 21.08
#